data_AF-A0A7I8ESE0-F1
#
_entry.id   AF-A0A7I8ESE0-F1
#
_cell.length_a   1.000
_cell.length_b   1.000
_cell.length_c   1.000
_cell.angle_alpha   90.00
_cell.angle_beta   90.00
_cell.angle_gamma   90.00
#
_symmetry.space_group_name_H-M   'P 1'
#
loop_
_entity.id
_entity.type
_entity.pdbx_description
1 polymer ?
#
loop_
_entity_poly.entity_id
_entity_poly.type
_entity_poly.pdbx_seq_one_letter_code
_entity_poly.pdbx_strand_id
1 'polypeptide(L)'
;MKSMSQSYIPVSEGPIEGSIIALTIITAIVHLLLAFGDGMIPMRTLPILWLLNGIGYLALLTALYLPSFAAIQPLVRWVLIAYTALTFIAWIIVTHAAYDPFDYTDKLIEIVIILLLIIEAFSIKRPSKA
;
A
#
# COMPACT_ATOMS: atom_id res chain seq x y z
N MET A 1 -28.26 -37.84 8.05
CA MET A 1 -27.26 -36.82 8.44
C MET A 1 -27.15 -35.81 7.32
N LYS A 2 -27.72 -34.60 7.49
CA LYS A 2 -27.55 -33.50 6.53
C LYS A 2 -26.16 -32.90 6.77
N SER A 3 -25.30 -32.95 5.76
CA SER A 3 -24.05 -32.21 5.74
C SER A 3 -24.38 -30.72 5.90
N MET A 4 -24.06 -30.13 7.05
CA MET A 4 -24.03 -28.68 7.22
C MET A 4 -22.87 -28.16 6.39
N SER A 5 -23.16 -27.68 5.18
CA SER A 5 -22.22 -26.89 4.39
C SER A 5 -21.98 -25.60 5.15
N GLN A 6 -20.91 -25.59 5.94
CA GLN A 6 -20.41 -24.42 6.65
C GLN A 6 -20.02 -23.38 5.60
N SER A 7 -20.89 -22.39 5.41
CA SER A 7 -20.60 -21.21 4.62
C SER A 7 -19.46 -20.46 5.30
N TYR A 8 -18.25 -20.68 4.80
CA TYR A 8 -17.12 -19.81 5.09
C TYR A 8 -17.50 -18.41 4.61
N ILE A 9 -17.69 -17.48 5.54
CA ILE A 9 -17.69 -16.05 5.21
C ILE A 9 -16.22 -15.63 5.34
N PRO A 10 -15.49 -15.47 4.24
CA PRO A 10 -14.13 -14.97 4.31
C PRO A 10 -14.18 -13.53 4.83
N VAL A 11 -13.52 -13.28 5.96
CA VAL A 11 -13.38 -11.93 6.55
C VAL A 11 -12.44 -11.06 5.70
N SER A 12 -11.99 -11.52 4.53
CA SER A 12 -11.04 -10.84 3.65
C SER A 12 -11.61 -10.09 2.44
N GLU A 13 -12.86 -10.28 2.00
CA GLU A 13 -13.17 -10.02 0.57
C GLU A 13 -13.95 -8.74 0.22
N GLY A 14 -13.63 -7.57 0.78
CA GLY A 14 -14.21 -6.36 0.14
C GLY A 14 -13.71 -5.02 0.66
N PRO A 15 -14.02 -4.61 1.90
CA PRO A 15 -13.73 -3.25 2.33
C PRO A 15 -12.24 -2.99 2.60
N ILE A 16 -11.55 -3.92 3.28
CA ILE A 16 -10.12 -3.75 3.65
C ILE A 16 -9.23 -3.87 2.43
N GLU A 17 -9.36 -4.97 1.68
CA GLU A 17 -8.65 -5.17 0.41
C GLU A 17 -8.92 -4.02 -0.56
N GLY A 18 -10.18 -3.64 -0.77
CA GLY A 18 -10.53 -2.50 -1.62
C GLY A 18 -9.91 -1.20 -1.14
N SER A 19 -9.81 -0.98 0.17
CA SER A 19 -9.13 0.20 0.74
C SER A 19 -7.61 0.15 0.51
N ILE A 20 -6.98 -1.01 0.69
CA ILE A 20 -5.54 -1.19 0.41
C ILE A 20 -5.27 -0.89 -1.07
N ILE A 21 -6.06 -1.45 -1.98
CA ILE A 21 -5.94 -1.23 -3.41
C ILE A 21 -6.11 0.25 -3.74
N ALA A 22 -7.21 0.86 -3.30
CA ALA A 22 -7.51 2.25 -3.63
C ALA A 22 -6.45 3.22 -3.10
N LEU A 23 -6.08 3.10 -1.82
CA LEU A 23 -5.09 3.97 -1.19
C LEU A 23 -3.70 3.77 -1.82
N THR A 24 -3.30 2.53 -2.10
CA THR A 24 -2.01 2.25 -2.74
C THR A 24 -1.94 2.83 -4.16
N ILE A 25 -3.03 2.75 -4.92
CA ILE A 25 -3.13 3.38 -6.25
C ILE A 25 -3.04 4.91 -6.14
N ILE A 26 -3.74 5.51 -5.17
CA ILE A 26 -3.69 6.96 -4.94
C ILE A 26 -2.25 7.40 -4.65
N THR A 27 -1.56 6.75 -3.71
CA THR A 27 -0.14 7.06 -3.39
C THR A 27 0.77 6.83 -4.60
N ALA A 28 0.56 5.77 -5.38
CA ALA A 28 1.31 5.55 -6.61
C ALA A 28 1.12 6.68 -7.63
N ILE A 29 -0.12 7.14 -7.82
CA ILE A 29 -0.43 8.26 -8.71
C ILE A 29 0.24 9.54 -8.20
N VAL A 30 0.18 9.84 -6.91
CA VAL A 30 0.86 11.01 -6.32
C VAL A 30 2.35 10.97 -6.66
N HIS A 31 3.02 9.84 -6.46
CA HIS A 31 4.43 9.69 -6.81
C HIS A 31 4.72 9.83 -8.31
N LEU A 32 3.86 9.31 -9.18
CA LEU A 32 4.01 9.47 -10.63
C LEU A 32 3.78 10.92 -11.07
N LEU A 33 2.81 11.63 -10.49
CA LEU A 33 2.61 13.06 -10.72
C LEU A 33 3.84 13.85 -10.23
N LEU A 34 4.35 13.52 -9.05
CA LEU A 34 5.64 13.99 -8.52
C LEU A 34 6.86 13.45 -9.29
N ALA A 35 6.70 12.62 -10.31
CA ALA A 35 7.76 12.16 -11.23
C ALA A 35 7.74 12.88 -12.61
N PHE A 36 6.60 13.40 -13.05
CA PHE A 36 6.44 14.02 -14.38
C PHE A 36 5.92 15.48 -14.43
N GLY A 37 5.30 16.01 -13.37
CA GLY A 37 4.80 17.38 -13.35
C GLY A 37 5.87 18.46 -13.17
N ASP A 38 5.93 19.42 -14.09
CA ASP A 38 6.69 20.69 -13.98
C ASP A 38 5.91 21.82 -13.25
N GLY A 39 4.76 21.55 -12.61
CA GLY A 39 3.85 22.59 -12.09
C GLY A 39 3.12 22.29 -10.76
N MET A 40 2.77 23.38 -10.06
CA MET A 40 2.12 23.59 -8.73
C MET A 40 2.92 23.31 -7.45
N ILE A 41 3.88 22.38 -7.43
CA ILE A 41 4.74 22.16 -6.25
C ILE A 41 6.20 22.45 -6.64
N PRO A 42 6.85 23.48 -6.05
CA PRO A 42 8.14 23.96 -6.49
C PRO A 42 9.29 23.12 -5.90
N MET A 43 9.46 21.85 -6.31
CA MET A 43 10.76 21.17 -6.21
C MET A 43 10.79 19.77 -6.84
N ARG A 44 11.89 19.44 -7.51
CA ARG A 44 12.28 18.08 -7.90
C ARG A 44 13.78 17.89 -7.75
N THR A 45 14.24 17.52 -6.58
CA THR A 45 15.65 17.20 -6.37
C THR A 45 16.02 15.84 -6.99
N LEU A 46 15.05 14.91 -7.13
CA LEU A 46 15.28 13.52 -7.58
C LEU A 46 14.06 12.90 -8.31
N PRO A 47 13.71 13.31 -9.55
CA PRO A 47 12.53 12.82 -10.28
C PRO A 47 12.50 11.29 -10.49
N ILE A 48 13.67 10.68 -10.63
CA ILE A 48 13.80 9.23 -10.79
C ILE A 48 13.35 8.46 -9.54
N LEU A 49 13.58 8.99 -8.32
CA LEU A 49 13.15 8.32 -7.10
C LEU A 49 11.62 8.30 -6.99
N TRP A 50 10.97 9.40 -7.35
CA TRP A 50 9.51 9.48 -7.38
C TRP A 50 8.91 8.52 -8.42
N LEU A 51 9.53 8.42 -9.61
CA LEU A 51 9.12 7.47 -10.63
C LEU A 51 9.20 6.03 -10.12
N LEU A 52 10.35 5.67 -9.53
CA LEU A 52 10.57 4.34 -8.98
C LEU A 52 9.62 4.04 -7.83
N ASN A 53 9.26 5.03 -7.00
CA ASN A 53 8.24 4.89 -5.96
C ASN A 53 6.87 4.54 -6.54
N GLY A 54 6.37 5.32 -7.50
CA GLY A 54 5.10 5.05 -8.15
C GLY A 54 5.04 3.67 -8.80
N ILE A 55 6.08 3.29 -9.53
CA ILE A 55 6.18 1.97 -10.18
C ILE A 55 6.28 0.85 -9.13
N GLY A 56 7.08 1.02 -8.08
CA GLY A 56 7.26 0.03 -7.03
C GLY A 56 5.96 -0.28 -6.30
N TYR A 57 5.16 0.74 -5.98
CA TYR A 57 3.82 0.55 -5.41
C TYR A 57 2.91 -0.26 -6.32
N LEU A 58 2.81 0.08 -7.60
CA LEU A 58 1.96 -0.66 -8.56
C LEU A 58 2.44 -2.10 -8.75
N ALA A 59 3.74 -2.33 -8.83
CA ALA A 59 4.32 -3.65 -8.99
C ALA A 59 4.05 -4.54 -7.77
N LEU A 60 4.26 -4.02 -6.56
CA LEU A 60 4.02 -4.75 -5.31
C LEU A 60 2.53 -4.99 -5.07
N LEU A 61 1.67 -4.02 -5.37
CA LEU A 61 0.21 -4.18 -5.29
C LEU A 61 -0.28 -5.27 -6.25
N THR A 62 0.22 -5.24 -7.49
CA THR A 62 -0.10 -6.27 -8.49
C THR A 62 0.37 -7.64 -8.01
N ALA A 63 1.59 -7.75 -7.50
CA ALA A 63 2.12 -9.00 -6.98
C ALA A 63 1.36 -9.51 -5.74
N LEU A 64 0.76 -8.62 -4.95
CA LEU A 64 -0.01 -8.98 -3.76
C LEU A 64 -1.38 -9.58 -4.08
N TYR A 65 -2.04 -9.11 -5.14
CA TYR A 65 -3.43 -9.53 -5.45
C TYR A 65 -3.58 -10.36 -6.71
N LEU A 66 -2.56 -10.45 -7.57
CA LEU A 66 -2.64 -11.28 -8.78
C LEU A 66 -2.43 -12.78 -8.45
N PRO A 67 -3.32 -13.69 -8.89
CA PRO A 67 -3.24 -15.11 -8.54
C PRO A 67 -1.94 -15.81 -8.97
N SER A 68 -1.31 -15.34 -10.05
CA SER A 68 -0.03 -15.87 -10.55
C SER A 68 1.11 -15.78 -9.54
N PHE A 69 0.99 -14.91 -8.53
CA PHE A 69 1.98 -14.72 -7.47
C PHE A 69 1.57 -15.30 -6.12
N ALA A 70 0.50 -16.12 -6.05
CA ALA A 70 -0.07 -16.64 -4.80
C ALA A 70 0.97 -17.23 -3.83
N ALA A 71 1.99 -17.93 -4.35
CA ALA A 71 3.05 -18.51 -3.54
C ALA A 71 3.91 -17.49 -2.76
N ILE A 72 4.03 -16.26 -3.27
CA ILE A 72 4.86 -15.20 -2.67
C ILE A 72 4.05 -14.06 -2.05
N GLN A 73 2.72 -14.03 -2.22
CA GLN A 73 1.85 -12.98 -1.65
C GLN A 73 2.07 -12.70 -0.16
N PRO A 74 2.28 -13.70 0.72
CA PRO A 74 2.58 -13.42 2.13
C PRO A 74 3.86 -12.62 2.33
N LEU A 75 4.90 -12.88 1.53
CA LEU A 75 6.16 -12.14 1.54
C LEU A 75 5.98 -10.75 0.93
N VAL A 76 5.30 -10.67 -0.22
CA VAL A 76 5.02 -9.40 -0.93
C VAL A 76 4.29 -8.42 -0.01
N ARG A 77 3.36 -8.90 0.83
CA ARG A 77 2.68 -8.07 1.82
C ARG A 77 3.66 -7.37 2.77
N TRP A 78 4.62 -8.12 3.33
CA TRP A 78 5.64 -7.57 4.21
C TRP A 78 6.60 -6.64 3.49
N VAL A 79 6.92 -6.95 2.22
CA VAL A 79 7.72 -6.07 1.38
C VAL A 79 6.98 -4.76 1.12
N LEU A 80 5.68 -4.78 0.83
CA LEU A 80 4.88 -3.58 0.64
C LEU A 80 4.82 -2.73 1.92
N ILE A 81 4.66 -3.34 3.09
CA ILE A 81 4.75 -2.64 4.38
C ILE A 81 6.11 -1.95 4.55
N ALA A 82 7.20 -2.69 4.35
CA ALA A 82 8.55 -2.15 4.50
C ALA A 82 8.85 -1.04 3.47
N TYR A 83 8.35 -1.21 2.25
CA TYR A 83 8.47 -0.24 1.18
C TYR A 83 7.73 1.06 1.49
N THR A 84 6.49 0.99 1.98
CA THR A 84 5.72 2.15 2.40
C THR A 84 6.37 2.86 3.59
N ALA A 85 6.90 2.12 4.56
CA ALA A 85 7.67 2.72 5.65
C ALA A 85 8.94 3.42 5.14
N LEU A 86 9.61 2.84 4.13
CA LEU A 86 10.78 3.43 3.52
C LEU A 86 10.45 4.73 2.78
N THR A 87 9.34 4.83 2.04
CA THR A 87 8.94 6.07 1.36
C THR A 87 8.65 7.19 2.36
N PHE A 88 7.99 6.87 3.47
CA PHE A 88 7.75 7.80 4.57
C PHE A 88 9.05 8.33 5.18
N ILE A 89 9.99 7.43 5.52
CA ILE A 89 11.29 7.80 6.11
C ILE A 89 12.13 8.59 5.11
N ALA A 90 12.17 8.17 3.85
CA ALA A 90 12.90 8.84 2.79
C ALA A 90 12.39 10.26 2.59
N TRP A 91 11.07 10.48 2.64
CA TRP A 91 10.50 11.82 2.62
C TRP A 91 11.03 12.67 3.78
N ILE A 92 10.98 12.20 5.03
CA ILE A 92 11.53 12.93 6.19
C ILE A 92 13.00 13.31 5.97
N ILE A 93 13.81 12.39 5.46
CA ILE A 93 15.25 12.61 5.26
C ILE A 93 15.51 13.63 4.14
N VAL A 94 14.83 13.49 3.00
CA VAL A 94 15.07 14.33 1.82
C VAL A 94 14.47 15.73 1.99
N THR A 95 13.35 15.82 2.70
CA THR A 95 12.58 17.07 2.81
C THR A 95 12.67 17.74 4.17
N HIS A 96 13.34 17.10 5.14
CA HIS A 96 13.37 17.52 6.54
C HIS A 96 11.98 17.70 7.16
N ALA A 97 10.98 16.99 6.63
CA ALA A 97 9.57 17.14 6.97
C ALA A 97 9.04 18.59 6.82
N ALA A 98 9.64 19.41 5.94
CA ALA A 98 9.25 20.79 5.71
C ALA A 98 8.55 20.93 4.35
N TYR A 99 7.24 20.66 4.31
CA TYR A 99 6.43 20.72 3.07
C TYR A 99 4.98 21.17 3.32
N ASP A 100 4.18 21.17 2.25
CA ASP A 100 2.81 21.67 2.25
C ASP A 100 1.79 20.64 2.82
N PRO A 101 0.53 21.04 3.08
CA PRO A 101 -0.50 20.15 3.59
C PRO A 101 -0.82 18.94 2.70
N PHE A 102 -0.55 19.01 1.40
CA PHE A 102 -0.80 17.92 0.46
C PHE A 102 0.16 16.76 0.73
N ASP A 103 1.44 17.04 0.97
CA ASP A 103 2.42 16.00 1.31
C ASP A 103 2.11 15.31 2.63
N TYR A 104 1.73 16.06 3.66
CA TYR A 104 1.30 15.44 4.93
C TYR A 104 0.10 14.52 4.76
N THR A 105 -0.81 14.86 3.85
CA THR A 105 -1.99 14.02 3.54
C THR A 105 -1.57 12.69 2.91
N ASP A 106 -0.65 12.71 1.95
CA ASP A 106 -0.10 11.47 1.36
C ASP A 106 0.62 10.62 2.42
N LYS A 107 1.36 11.24 3.35
CA LYS A 107 2.02 10.52 4.45
C LYS A 107 1.06 9.90 5.45
N LEU A 108 -0.10 10.51 5.70
CA LEU A 108 -1.17 9.86 6.46
C LEU A 108 -1.73 8.64 5.73
N ILE A 109 -1.88 8.72 4.41
CA ILE A 109 -2.33 7.59 3.58
C ILE A 109 -1.33 6.43 3.67
N GLU A 110 -0.02 6.69 3.56
CA GLU A 110 1.03 5.68 3.72
C GLU A 110 0.92 4.94 5.08
N ILE A 111 0.69 5.67 6.17
CA ILE A 111 0.48 5.09 7.50
C ILE A 111 -0.78 4.19 7.51
N VAL A 112 -1.88 4.65 6.91
CA VAL A 112 -3.12 3.87 6.83
C VAL A 112 -2.91 2.59 6.02
N ILE A 113 -2.18 2.64 4.90
CA ILE A 113 -1.84 1.45 4.11
C ILE A 113 -1.09 0.42 4.96
N ILE A 114 -0.06 0.85 5.71
CA ILE A 114 0.69 -0.04 6.62
C ILE A 114 -0.25 -0.70 7.64
N LEU A 115 -1.11 0.09 8.29
CA LEU A 115 -2.04 -0.44 9.29
C LEU A 115 -3.03 -1.44 8.68
N LEU A 116 -3.59 -1.15 7.51
CA LEU A 116 -4.52 -2.04 6.82
C LEU A 116 -3.83 -3.35 6.39
N LEU A 117 -2.62 -3.29 5.86
CA LEU A 117 -1.85 -4.49 5.48
C LEU A 117 -1.55 -5.38 6.70
N ILE A 118 -1.24 -4.77 7.85
CA ILE A 118 -1.04 -5.49 9.11
C ILE A 118 -2.35 -6.14 9.57
N ILE A 119 -3.47 -5.40 9.55
CA ILE A 119 -4.79 -5.91 9.94
C ILE A 119 -5.21 -7.07 9.04
N GLU A 120 -5.04 -6.95 7.72
CA GLU A 120 -5.32 -8.00 6.75
C GLU A 120 -4.49 -9.26 7.03
N ALA A 121 -3.18 -9.10 7.28
CA ALA A 121 -2.27 -10.21 7.57
C ALA A 121 -2.69 -11.03 8.80
N PHE A 122 -3.18 -10.37 9.85
CA PHE A 122 -3.62 -11.04 11.07
C PHE A 122 -5.05 -11.57 10.97
N SER A 123 -5.89 -10.99 10.11
CA SER A 123 -7.26 -11.46 9.88
C SER A 123 -7.28 -12.79 9.12
N ILE A 124 -6.34 -13.01 8.19
CA ILE A 124 -6.18 -14.28 7.46
C ILE A 124 -5.82 -15.45 8.41
N LYS A 125 -5.13 -15.16 9.53
CA LYS A 125 -4.59 -16.19 10.44
C LYS A 125 -5.51 -16.59 11.60
N ARG A 126 -6.67 -15.95 11.79
CA ARG A 126 -7.56 -16.31 12.90
C ARG A 126 -8.38 -17.56 12.55
N PRO A 127 -8.18 -18.72 13.23
CA PRO A 127 -9.13 -19.81 13.13
C PRO A 127 -10.46 -19.35 13.74
N SER A 128 -11.54 -19.58 13.00
CA SER A 128 -12.90 -19.45 13.52
C SER A 128 -13.02 -20.28 14.80
N LYS A 129 -13.37 -19.64 15.93
CA LYS A 129 -13.73 -20.38 17.14
C LYS A 129 -15.06 -21.09 16.86
N ALA A 130 -15.01 -22.42 16.79
CA ALA A 130 -16.17 -23.31 16.70
C ALA A 130 -17.00 -23.26 17.99
#